data_AF-A0AAW4I276-F1
#
_entry.id   AF-A0AAW4I276-F1
#
_cell.length_a   1.000
_cell.length_b   1.000
_cell.length_c   1.000
_cell.angle_alpha   90.00
_cell.angle_beta   90.00
_cell.angle_gamma   90.00
#
_symmetry.space_group_name_H-M   'P 1'
#
loop_
_entity.id
_entity.type
_entity.pdbx_description
1 polymer ?
#
loop_
_entity_poly.entity_id
_entity_poly.type
_entity_poly.pdbx_seq_one_letter_code
_entity_poly.pdbx_strand_id
1 'polypeptide(L)'
;MKALQVCGKPVKTNDDGLVSLTDMFKAGKAANLVQGKQDPSNWARRDGRHFIGFVGAQLNMSERHIYATSRGKSGGTYAHWQIALAYAKYLSDVLHMEVNEVFARYKSGDVTLAAEIADKAAPKDAEWLARRVQGTVARNQLTSTLAAHGVAGKGFADCTNAIYKNILGGKKSEVCAARGLPKTTNLRNVMNSDQLIMTAMSELVAKKRIEVKSQRGNQACADSCDHAAHSVAQLMNVRP
;
A
#
# COMPACT_ATOMS: atom_id res chain seq x y z
N MET A 1 4.48 14.57 -1.82
CA MET A 1 4.79 14.06 -0.46
C MET A 1 4.19 15.03 0.54
N LYS A 2 3.42 14.60 1.56
CA LYS A 2 3.03 15.53 2.65
C LYS A 2 4.32 16.08 3.26
N ALA A 3 4.33 17.36 3.65
CA ALA A 3 5.52 17.97 4.25
C ALA A 3 5.99 17.12 5.45
N LEU A 4 7.26 16.72 5.44
CA LEU A 4 7.81 15.95 6.56
C LEU A 4 7.74 16.84 7.82
N GLN A 5 7.12 16.33 8.88
CA GLN A 5 7.07 17.00 10.17
C GLN A 5 8.03 16.32 11.13
N VAL A 6 8.80 17.11 11.88
CA VAL A 6 9.64 16.63 12.98
C VAL A 6 9.31 17.45 14.22
N CYS A 7 8.99 16.76 15.32
CA CYS A 7 8.53 17.39 16.58
C CYS A 7 7.32 18.33 16.39
N GLY A 8 6.37 17.94 15.53
CA GLY A 8 5.16 18.74 15.23
C GLY A 8 5.42 19.99 14.39
N LYS A 9 6.65 20.21 13.90
CA LYS A 9 7.00 21.36 13.05
C LYS A 9 7.25 20.94 11.61
N PRO A 10 6.72 21.66 10.61
CA PRO A 10 7.02 21.40 9.21
C PRO A 10 8.50 21.68 8.94
N VAL A 11 9.15 20.74 8.24
CA VAL A 11 10.54 20.86 7.82
C VAL A 11 10.57 21.24 6.34
N LYS A 12 11.42 22.22 6.00
CA LYS A 12 11.55 22.70 4.62
C LYS A 12 12.26 21.69 3.74
N THR A 13 11.96 21.75 2.44
CA THR A 13 12.73 21.10 1.38
C THR A 13 13.38 22.14 0.48
N ASN A 14 14.56 21.84 -0.08
CA ASN A 14 15.15 22.66 -1.14
C ASN A 14 14.58 22.28 -2.52
N ASP A 15 15.06 22.93 -3.58
CA ASP A 15 14.60 22.71 -4.96
C ASP A 15 14.90 21.28 -5.46
N ASP A 16 15.92 20.62 -4.90
CA ASP A 16 16.26 19.22 -5.18
C ASP A 16 15.42 18.21 -4.37
N GLY A 17 14.47 18.68 -3.54
CA GLY A 17 13.65 17.84 -2.67
C GLY A 17 14.36 17.31 -1.44
N LEU A 18 15.57 17.79 -1.12
CA LEU A 18 16.31 17.45 0.09
C LEU A 18 15.71 18.15 1.30
N VAL A 19 15.68 17.45 2.43
CA VAL A 19 15.02 17.88 3.68
C VAL A 19 16.00 18.63 4.58
N SER A 20 15.58 19.76 5.14
CA SER A 20 16.38 20.62 6.02
C SER A 20 16.69 19.99 7.39
N LEU A 21 17.92 19.53 7.60
CA LEU A 21 18.40 19.05 8.90
C LEU A 21 18.58 20.21 9.89
N THR A 22 18.91 21.39 9.38
CA THR A 22 19.06 22.59 10.22
C THR A 22 17.73 22.99 10.87
N ASP A 23 16.62 22.87 10.15
CA ASP A 23 15.30 23.14 10.73
C ASP A 23 14.91 22.08 11.75
N MET A 24 15.26 20.81 11.54
CA MET A 24 15.10 19.75 12.54
C MET A 24 15.89 20.05 13.82
N PHE A 25 17.16 20.46 13.69
CA PHE A 25 17.98 20.81 14.84
C PHE A 25 17.42 22.03 15.59
N LYS A 26 16.96 23.06 14.88
CA LYS A 26 16.29 24.23 15.49
C LYS A 26 14.99 23.83 16.19
N ALA A 27 14.19 22.94 15.59
CA ALA A 27 12.96 22.42 16.18
C ALA A 27 13.27 21.63 17.47
N GLY A 28 14.26 20.74 17.42
CA GLY A 28 14.75 20.01 18.60
C GLY A 28 15.28 20.95 19.68
N LYS A 29 15.98 22.02 19.32
CA LYS A 29 16.46 23.03 20.28
C LYS A 29 15.31 23.72 20.99
N ALA A 30 14.28 24.13 20.23
CA ALA A 30 13.07 24.74 20.81
C ALA A 30 12.28 23.77 21.71
N ALA A 31 12.43 22.46 21.51
CA ALA A 31 11.81 21.41 22.31
C ALA A 31 12.74 20.84 23.40
N ASN A 32 13.91 21.44 23.63
CA ASN A 32 14.93 20.96 24.58
C ASN A 32 15.43 19.52 24.35
N LEU A 33 15.41 19.04 23.10
CA LEU A 33 15.83 17.67 22.73
C LEU A 33 17.30 17.56 22.31
N VAL A 34 17.99 18.69 22.12
CA VAL A 34 19.35 18.71 21.54
C VAL A 34 20.47 18.67 22.57
N GLN A 35 20.17 18.53 23.87
CA GLN A 35 21.20 18.50 24.90
C GLN A 35 22.13 17.29 24.68
N GLY A 36 23.43 17.55 24.53
CA GLY A 36 24.43 16.52 24.21
C GLY A 36 24.36 15.99 22.77
N LYS A 37 23.48 16.53 21.92
CA LYS A 37 23.33 16.13 20.52
C LYS A 37 24.11 17.07 19.60
N GLN A 38 24.66 16.53 18.53
CA GLN A 38 25.43 17.26 17.53
C GLN A 38 24.52 18.00 16.54
N ASP A 39 24.97 19.17 16.07
CA ASP A 39 24.39 19.84 14.91
C ASP A 39 24.57 18.97 13.63
N PRO A 40 23.83 19.26 12.54
CA PRO A 40 23.83 18.41 11.37
C PRO A 40 25.19 18.19 10.70
N SER A 41 26.08 19.19 10.74
CA SER A 41 27.40 19.10 10.11
C SER A 41 28.31 18.18 10.92
N ASN A 42 28.31 18.32 12.25
CA ASN A 42 29.12 17.46 13.12
C ASN A 42 28.58 16.03 13.15
N TRP A 43 27.27 15.85 13.22
CA TRP A 43 26.64 14.54 13.17
C TRP A 43 26.98 13.79 11.88
N ALA A 44 26.89 14.45 10.72
CA ALA A 44 27.19 13.83 9.43
C ALA A 44 28.65 13.37 9.30
N ARG A 45 29.59 14.05 9.97
CA ARG A 45 31.01 13.68 9.97
C ARG A 45 31.33 12.53 10.93
N ARG A 46 30.45 12.27 11.89
CA ARG A 46 30.63 11.28 12.96
C ARG A 46 29.58 10.19 12.83
N ASP A 47 28.56 10.22 13.69
CA ASP A 47 27.57 9.16 13.85
C ASP A 47 26.77 8.88 12.56
N GLY A 48 26.55 9.92 11.75
CA GLY A 48 25.82 9.83 10.48
C GLY A 48 26.68 9.36 9.28
N ARG A 49 28.01 9.41 9.37
CA ARG A 49 28.92 9.25 8.22
C ARG A 49 28.70 7.95 7.47
N HIS A 50 28.66 6.84 8.21
CA HIS A 50 28.50 5.52 7.60
C HIS A 50 27.14 5.37 6.90
N PHE A 51 26.07 5.86 7.52
CA PHE A 51 24.73 5.76 6.95
C PHE A 51 24.55 6.64 5.72
N ILE A 52 25.14 7.84 5.69
CA ILE A 52 25.14 8.72 4.50
C ILE A 52 25.84 8.02 3.33
N GLY A 53 27.03 7.44 3.57
CA GLY A 53 27.76 6.69 2.54
C GLY A 53 26.97 5.48 2.03
N PHE A 54 26.31 4.75 2.93
CA PHE A 54 25.45 3.62 2.55
C PHE A 54 24.27 4.06 1.66
N VAL A 55 23.58 5.15 2.01
CA VAL A 55 22.47 5.68 1.19
C VAL A 55 22.97 6.12 -0.19
N GLY A 56 24.14 6.76 -0.28
CA GLY A 56 24.75 7.13 -1.55
C GLY A 56 25.05 5.93 -2.44
N ALA A 57 25.65 4.89 -1.87
CA ALA A 57 25.92 3.64 -2.59
C ALA A 57 24.63 2.97 -3.08
N GLN A 58 23.60 2.87 -2.24
CA GLN A 58 22.34 2.21 -2.59
C GLN A 58 21.56 2.94 -3.68
N LEU A 59 21.66 4.27 -3.71
CA LEU A 59 21.02 5.11 -4.73
C LEU A 59 21.90 5.29 -5.99
N ASN A 60 23.13 4.77 -5.99
CA ASN A 60 24.15 5.04 -7.02
C ASN A 60 24.34 6.55 -7.27
N MET A 61 24.41 7.33 -6.20
CA MET A 61 24.55 8.79 -6.23
C MET A 61 25.73 9.23 -5.37
N SER A 62 26.50 10.21 -5.86
CA SER A 62 27.54 10.85 -5.05
C SER A 62 26.93 11.63 -3.87
N GLU A 63 27.63 11.71 -2.74
CA GLU A 63 27.15 12.35 -1.51
C GLU A 63 26.57 13.76 -1.72
N ARG A 64 27.17 14.58 -2.61
CA ARG A 64 26.67 15.93 -2.91
C ARG A 64 25.21 16.01 -3.38
N HIS A 65 24.68 14.92 -3.96
CA HIS A 65 23.30 14.86 -4.46
C HIS A 65 22.29 14.40 -3.39
N ILE A 66 22.78 13.86 -2.28
CA ILE A 66 21.96 13.34 -1.17
C ILE A 66 22.21 14.09 0.14
N TYR A 67 23.25 14.92 0.21
CA TYR A 67 23.60 15.76 1.34
C TYR A 67 24.26 17.04 0.83
N ALA A 68 23.63 18.18 1.07
CA ALA A 68 24.07 19.47 0.57
C ALA A 68 24.09 20.52 1.69
N THR A 69 24.97 21.50 1.54
CA THR A 69 24.99 22.67 2.42
C THR A 69 24.93 23.93 1.58
N SER A 70 24.07 24.86 1.97
CA SER A 70 23.94 26.18 1.34
C SER A 70 24.26 27.27 2.35
N ARG A 71 24.93 28.34 1.89
CA ARG A 71 25.30 29.51 2.71
C ARG A 71 24.26 30.62 2.53
N GLY A 72 24.16 31.52 3.52
CA GLY A 72 23.31 32.72 3.45
C GLY A 72 22.13 32.70 4.43
N LYS A 73 21.31 33.75 4.38
CA LYS A 73 20.18 33.98 5.33
C LYS A 73 19.14 32.84 5.32
N SER A 74 18.97 32.19 4.17
CA SER A 74 18.13 31.01 3.96
C SER A 74 18.92 29.70 3.86
N GLY A 75 20.23 29.74 4.14
CA GLY A 75 21.12 28.59 4.03
C GLY A 75 20.89 27.55 5.14
N GLY A 76 21.36 26.33 4.89
CA GLY A 76 21.24 25.22 5.83
C GLY A 76 21.88 23.94 5.32
N THR A 77 21.81 22.91 6.16
CA THR A 77 22.16 21.54 5.81
C THR A 77 20.91 20.80 5.36
N TYR A 78 20.96 20.19 4.18
CA TYR A 78 19.86 19.46 3.57
C TYR A 78 20.30 18.04 3.23
N ALA A 79 19.40 17.07 3.38
CA ALA A 79 19.72 15.67 3.06
C ALA A 79 18.52 14.89 2.51
N HIS A 80 18.81 13.76 1.87
CA HIS A 80 17.82 12.79 1.44
C HIS A 80 16.94 12.37 2.64
N TRP A 81 15.64 12.12 2.40
CA TRP A 81 14.66 11.90 3.48
C TRP A 81 15.04 10.78 4.44
N GLN A 82 15.74 9.73 3.98
CA GLN A 82 16.21 8.65 4.85
C GLN A 82 17.30 9.13 5.83
N ILE A 83 18.24 9.96 5.36
CA ILE A 83 19.28 10.57 6.21
C ILE A 83 18.61 11.54 7.19
N ALA A 84 17.62 12.30 6.72
CA ALA A 84 16.87 13.21 7.56
C ALA A 84 16.08 12.49 8.67
N LEU A 85 15.46 11.36 8.37
CA LEU A 85 14.81 10.52 9.38
C LEU A 85 15.82 9.94 10.38
N ALA A 86 17.00 9.50 9.93
CA ALA A 86 18.05 9.03 10.82
C ALA A 86 18.53 10.14 11.77
N TYR A 87 18.69 11.37 11.28
CA TYR A 87 19.03 12.51 12.12
C TYR A 87 17.90 12.87 13.09
N ALA A 88 16.63 12.83 12.65
CA ALA A 88 15.49 13.07 13.53
C ALA A 88 15.43 12.05 14.69
N LYS A 89 15.68 10.75 14.41
CA LYS A 89 15.79 9.70 15.43
C LYS A 89 16.96 9.94 16.39
N TYR A 90 18.09 10.45 15.90
CA TYR A 90 19.23 10.82 16.74
C TYR A 90 18.89 11.94 17.73
N LEU A 91 18.08 12.92 17.30
CA LEU A 91 17.63 14.03 18.13
C LEU A 91 16.56 13.65 19.15
N SER A 92 15.73 12.62 18.90
CA SER A 92 14.62 12.24 19.77
C SER A 92 14.54 10.73 19.95
N ASP A 93 14.87 10.26 21.16
CA ASP A 93 14.77 8.84 21.51
C ASP A 93 13.32 8.36 21.53
N VAL A 94 12.37 9.25 21.86
CA VAL A 94 10.92 8.97 21.74
C VAL A 94 10.54 8.69 20.28
N LEU A 95 10.93 9.57 19.35
CA LEU A 95 10.69 9.35 17.92
C LEU A 95 11.40 8.08 17.42
N HIS A 96 12.59 7.80 17.95
CA HIS A 96 13.30 6.56 17.62
C HIS A 96 12.44 5.33 18.00
N MET A 97 11.92 5.30 19.23
CA MET A 97 11.03 4.23 19.68
C MET A 97 9.78 4.11 18.81
N GLU A 98 9.09 5.22 18.53
CA GLU A 98 7.88 5.23 17.69
C GLU A 98 8.15 4.66 16.28
N VAL A 99 9.25 5.06 15.63
CA VAL A 99 9.63 4.55 14.32
C VAL A 99 9.94 3.05 14.37
N ASN A 100 10.62 2.59 15.41
CA ASN A 100 10.94 1.17 15.56
C ASN A 100 9.67 0.34 15.82
N GLU A 101 8.73 0.85 16.63
CA GLU A 101 7.45 0.19 16.90
C GLU A 101 6.61 0.07 15.63
N VAL A 102 6.44 1.15 14.86
CA VAL A 102 5.71 1.12 13.59
C VAL A 102 6.34 0.11 12.62
N PHE A 103 7.68 0.09 12.53
CA PHE A 103 8.38 -0.87 11.68
C PHE A 103 8.18 -2.32 12.16
N ALA A 104 8.24 -2.57 13.47
CA ALA A 104 8.02 -3.89 14.04
C ALA A 104 6.59 -4.38 13.79
N ARG A 105 5.57 -3.53 14.03
CA ARG A 105 4.15 -3.81 13.75
C ARG A 105 3.92 -4.13 12.28
N TYR A 106 4.52 -3.37 11.37
CA TYR A 106 4.46 -3.67 9.93
C TYR A 106 5.07 -5.03 9.60
N LYS A 107 6.24 -5.35 10.15
CA LYS A 107 6.94 -6.62 9.89
C LYS A 107 6.26 -7.83 10.51
N SER A 108 5.58 -7.69 11.65
CA SER A 108 4.81 -8.76 12.28
C SER A 108 3.44 -8.99 11.62
N GLY A 109 3.01 -8.11 10.72
CA GLY A 109 1.70 -8.19 10.10
C GLY A 109 0.57 -7.79 11.04
N ASP A 110 0.84 -6.87 11.99
CA ASP A 110 -0.17 -6.34 12.89
C ASP A 110 -1.27 -5.59 12.10
N VAL A 111 -2.45 -6.21 12.04
CA VAL A 111 -3.61 -5.68 11.30
C VAL A 111 -4.15 -4.39 11.90
N THR A 112 -3.92 -4.13 13.19
CA THR A 112 -4.40 -2.90 13.85
C THR A 112 -3.71 -1.66 13.29
N LEU A 113 -2.45 -1.78 12.83
CA LEU A 113 -1.73 -0.70 12.16
C LEU A 113 -2.44 -0.28 10.86
N ALA A 114 -3.00 -1.24 10.11
CA ALA A 114 -3.75 -0.93 8.90
C ALA A 114 -5.07 -0.20 9.22
N ALA A 115 -5.73 -0.54 10.33
CA ALA A 115 -6.93 0.15 10.80
C ALA A 115 -6.61 1.59 11.22
N GLU A 116 -5.56 1.80 12.02
CA GLU A 116 -5.11 3.15 12.42
C GLU A 116 -4.75 4.05 11.23
N ILE A 117 -4.15 3.46 10.18
CA ILE A 117 -3.86 4.18 8.93
C ILE A 117 -5.18 4.55 8.23
N ALA A 118 -6.16 3.65 8.18
CA ALA A 118 -7.47 3.90 7.58
C ALA A 118 -8.21 5.05 8.28
N ASP A 119 -8.19 5.08 9.61
CA ASP A 119 -8.85 6.11 10.43
C ASP A 119 -8.27 7.52 10.16
N LYS A 120 -6.98 7.60 9.81
CA LYS A 120 -6.28 8.86 9.50
C LYS A 120 -6.30 9.21 8.01
N ALA A 121 -6.76 8.31 7.16
CA ALA A 121 -6.74 8.49 5.71
C ALA A 121 -7.84 9.44 5.24
N ALA A 122 -7.71 9.96 4.01
CA ALA A 122 -8.84 10.65 3.41
C ALA A 122 -9.99 9.65 3.18
N PRO A 123 -11.28 10.07 3.24
CA PRO A 123 -12.41 9.15 3.09
C PRO A 123 -12.31 8.24 1.86
N LYS A 124 -11.85 8.79 0.71
CA LYS A 124 -11.64 8.03 -0.53
C LYS A 124 -10.61 6.90 -0.39
N ASP A 125 -9.56 7.10 0.39
CA ASP A 125 -8.45 6.16 0.54
C ASP A 125 -8.85 5.06 1.54
N ALA A 126 -9.58 5.42 2.60
CA ALA A 126 -10.19 4.48 3.53
C ALA A 126 -11.23 3.57 2.83
N GLU A 127 -12.08 4.16 1.99
CA GLU A 127 -13.06 3.42 1.19
C GLU A 127 -12.39 2.45 0.21
N TRP A 128 -11.32 2.88 -0.47
CA TRP A 128 -10.51 2.00 -1.31
C TRP A 128 -9.93 0.83 -0.52
N LEU A 129 -9.36 1.07 0.66
CA LEU A 129 -8.77 0.03 1.51
C LEU A 129 -9.83 -0.99 1.95
N ALA A 130 -10.99 -0.52 2.40
CA ALA A 130 -12.10 -1.39 2.82
C ALA A 130 -12.50 -2.35 1.70
N ARG A 131 -12.71 -1.83 0.48
CA ARG A 131 -13.04 -2.64 -0.71
C ARG A 131 -11.93 -3.63 -1.06
N ARG A 132 -10.67 -3.21 -0.96
CA ARG A 132 -9.51 -4.05 -1.25
C ARG A 132 -9.40 -5.22 -0.28
N VAL A 133 -9.61 -4.98 1.01
CA VAL A 133 -9.60 -6.01 2.06
C VAL A 133 -10.76 -6.97 1.86
N GLN A 134 -11.99 -6.46 1.71
CA GLN A 134 -13.18 -7.29 1.48
C GLN A 134 -13.03 -8.18 0.24
N GLY A 135 -12.56 -7.63 -0.89
CA GLY A 135 -12.32 -8.40 -2.10
C GLY A 135 -11.23 -9.47 -1.94
N THR A 136 -10.21 -9.22 -1.11
CA THR A 136 -9.19 -10.24 -0.78
C THR A 136 -9.80 -11.38 0.01
N VAL A 137 -10.59 -11.06 1.04
CA VAL A 137 -11.23 -12.05 1.90
C VAL A 137 -12.21 -12.91 1.09
N ALA A 138 -13.09 -12.29 0.31
CA ALA A 138 -14.05 -13.00 -0.54
C ALA A 138 -13.35 -13.93 -1.54
N ARG A 139 -12.31 -13.43 -2.21
CA ARG A 139 -11.52 -14.21 -3.16
C ARG A 139 -10.82 -15.40 -2.49
N ASN A 140 -10.16 -15.18 -1.36
CA ASN A 140 -9.45 -16.22 -0.62
C ASN A 140 -10.40 -17.32 -0.14
N GLN A 141 -11.55 -16.93 0.42
CA GLN A 141 -12.57 -17.88 0.84
C GLN A 141 -13.09 -18.71 -0.34
N LEU A 142 -13.43 -18.07 -1.46
CA LEU A 142 -13.87 -18.81 -2.65
C LEU A 142 -12.77 -19.75 -3.16
N THR A 143 -11.50 -19.31 -3.28
CA THR A 143 -10.41 -20.20 -3.72
C THR A 143 -10.23 -21.40 -2.82
N SER A 144 -10.32 -21.21 -1.49
CA SER A 144 -10.21 -22.32 -0.54
C SER A 144 -11.37 -23.31 -0.70
N THR A 145 -12.60 -22.82 -0.84
CA THR A 145 -13.77 -23.66 -1.11
C THR A 145 -13.63 -24.40 -2.45
N LEU A 146 -13.23 -23.71 -3.52
CA LEU A 146 -13.00 -24.34 -4.84
C LEU A 146 -11.97 -25.47 -4.74
N ALA A 147 -10.84 -25.24 -4.07
CA ALA A 147 -9.81 -26.25 -3.87
C ALA A 147 -10.34 -27.47 -3.09
N ALA A 148 -11.05 -27.23 -1.97
CA ALA A 148 -11.66 -28.28 -1.16
C ALA A 148 -12.71 -29.11 -1.94
N HIS A 149 -13.35 -28.49 -2.93
CA HIS A 149 -14.34 -29.11 -3.81
C HIS A 149 -13.72 -29.70 -5.09
N GLY A 150 -12.39 -29.82 -5.17
CA GLY A 150 -11.69 -30.54 -6.25
C GLY A 150 -11.48 -29.71 -7.52
N VAL A 151 -11.53 -28.38 -7.42
CA VAL A 151 -11.12 -27.51 -8.53
C VAL A 151 -9.60 -27.46 -8.61
N ALA A 152 -9.06 -27.64 -9.82
CA ALA A 152 -7.62 -27.68 -10.06
C ALA A 152 -7.24 -27.05 -11.41
N GLY A 153 -5.97 -26.61 -11.51
CA GLY A 153 -5.39 -26.04 -12.73
C GLY A 153 -6.21 -24.88 -13.30
N LYS A 154 -6.62 -25.00 -14.56
CA LYS A 154 -7.41 -23.98 -15.26
C LYS A 154 -8.78 -23.72 -14.62
N GLY A 155 -9.32 -24.66 -13.83
CA GLY A 155 -10.63 -24.53 -13.20
C GLY A 155 -10.80 -23.27 -12.34
N PHE A 156 -9.74 -22.81 -11.66
CA PHE A 156 -9.79 -21.54 -10.91
C PHE A 156 -9.98 -20.32 -11.82
N ALA A 157 -9.33 -20.33 -12.99
CA ALA A 157 -9.48 -19.29 -13.99
C ALA A 157 -10.87 -19.36 -14.65
N ASP A 158 -11.39 -20.56 -14.89
CA ASP A 158 -12.73 -20.76 -15.45
C ASP A 158 -13.81 -20.25 -14.48
N CYS A 159 -13.71 -20.55 -13.18
CA CYS A 159 -14.60 -20.00 -12.14
C CYS A 159 -14.52 -18.46 -12.07
N THR A 160 -13.31 -17.90 -12.14
CA THR A 160 -13.12 -16.44 -12.12
C THR A 160 -13.72 -15.79 -13.37
N ASN A 161 -13.50 -16.39 -14.54
CA ASN A 161 -14.02 -15.89 -15.81
C ASN A 161 -15.55 -16.03 -15.90
N ALA A 162 -16.15 -17.06 -15.31
CA ALA A 162 -17.59 -17.20 -15.20
C ALA A 162 -18.22 -16.02 -14.45
N ILE A 163 -17.57 -15.56 -13.37
CA ILE A 163 -17.99 -14.34 -12.67
C ILE A 163 -17.81 -13.11 -13.57
N TYR A 164 -16.65 -12.95 -14.19
CA TYR A 164 -16.36 -11.76 -15.01
C TYR A 164 -17.28 -11.60 -16.22
N LYS A 165 -17.73 -12.68 -16.86
CA LYS A 165 -18.66 -12.57 -17.99
C LYS A 165 -19.92 -11.78 -17.64
N ASN A 166 -20.53 -12.08 -16.49
CA ASN A 166 -21.78 -11.46 -16.07
C ASN A 166 -21.59 -10.04 -15.51
N ILE A 167 -20.41 -9.75 -14.94
CA ILE A 167 -20.16 -8.46 -14.26
C ILE A 167 -19.43 -7.44 -15.17
N LEU A 168 -18.57 -7.92 -16.07
CA LEU A 168 -17.68 -7.09 -16.89
C LEU A 168 -17.94 -7.24 -18.40
N GLY A 169 -18.87 -8.10 -18.80
CA GLY A 169 -19.18 -8.38 -20.21
C GLY A 169 -18.23 -9.35 -20.91
N GLY A 170 -17.30 -10.00 -20.19
CA GLY A 170 -16.39 -10.97 -20.81
C GLY A 170 -15.39 -11.61 -19.86
N LYS A 171 -14.61 -12.56 -20.38
CA LYS A 171 -13.47 -13.16 -19.68
C LYS A 171 -12.35 -12.14 -19.50
N LYS A 172 -11.39 -12.42 -18.60
CA LYS A 172 -10.28 -11.51 -18.32
C LYS A 172 -9.59 -10.98 -19.59
N SER A 173 -9.25 -11.86 -20.52
CA SER A 173 -8.54 -11.50 -21.76
C SER A 173 -9.37 -10.60 -22.67
N GLU A 174 -10.67 -10.84 -22.75
CA GLU A 174 -11.62 -10.07 -23.57
C GLU A 174 -11.80 -8.67 -22.99
N VAL A 175 -11.98 -8.58 -21.67
CA VAL A 175 -12.08 -7.29 -20.95
C VAL A 175 -10.78 -6.49 -21.06
N CYS A 176 -9.62 -7.14 -20.93
CA CYS A 176 -8.33 -6.48 -21.15
C CYS A 176 -8.20 -5.95 -22.57
N ALA A 177 -8.54 -6.75 -23.59
CA ALA A 177 -8.47 -6.33 -24.99
C ALA A 177 -9.43 -5.16 -25.27
N ALA A 178 -10.69 -5.25 -24.84
CA ALA A 178 -11.70 -4.22 -25.04
C ALA A 178 -11.34 -2.88 -24.38
N ARG A 179 -10.59 -2.91 -23.26
CA ARG A 179 -10.15 -1.71 -22.52
C ARG A 179 -8.72 -1.26 -22.87
N GLY A 180 -8.05 -1.90 -23.83
CA GLY A 180 -6.66 -1.57 -24.19
C GLY A 180 -5.63 -1.84 -23.07
N LEU A 181 -5.91 -2.80 -22.19
CA LEU A 181 -5.08 -3.11 -21.03
C LEU A 181 -4.08 -4.26 -21.32
N PRO A 182 -2.88 -4.25 -20.70
CA PRO A 182 -1.98 -5.40 -20.74
C PRO A 182 -2.67 -6.69 -20.26
N LYS A 183 -2.33 -7.84 -20.89
CA LYS A 183 -2.88 -9.16 -20.51
C LYS A 183 -2.55 -9.56 -19.06
N THR A 184 -1.45 -9.02 -18.52
CA THR A 184 -0.99 -9.24 -17.14
C THR A 184 -1.78 -8.44 -16.11
N THR A 185 -2.59 -7.45 -16.52
CA THR A 185 -3.35 -6.58 -15.63
C THR A 185 -4.22 -7.38 -14.66
N ASN A 186 -4.19 -7.02 -13.38
CA ASN A 186 -5.16 -7.50 -12.42
C ASN A 186 -6.43 -6.65 -12.54
N LEU A 187 -7.53 -7.25 -13.05
CA LEU A 187 -8.76 -6.50 -13.31
C LEU A 187 -9.35 -5.84 -12.06
N ARG A 188 -9.12 -6.39 -10.85
CA ARG A 188 -9.58 -5.76 -9.59
C ARG A 188 -8.92 -4.40 -9.32
N ASN A 189 -7.76 -4.12 -9.92
CA ASN A 189 -7.10 -2.81 -9.78
C ASN A 189 -7.68 -1.74 -10.71
N VAL A 190 -8.50 -2.13 -11.68
CA VAL A 190 -9.06 -1.25 -12.73
C VAL A 190 -10.58 -1.37 -12.84
N MET A 191 -11.21 -2.06 -11.89
CA MET A 191 -12.65 -2.10 -11.71
C MET A 191 -13.12 -0.84 -10.99
N ASN A 192 -14.31 -0.35 -11.36
CA ASN A 192 -14.98 0.69 -10.59
C ASN A 192 -15.60 0.11 -9.30
N SER A 193 -16.20 0.99 -8.48
CA SER A 193 -16.86 0.64 -7.22
C SER A 193 -17.86 -0.51 -7.36
N ASP A 194 -18.77 -0.39 -8.33
CA ASP A 194 -19.87 -1.34 -8.51
C ASP A 194 -19.34 -2.70 -8.97
N GLN A 195 -18.38 -2.70 -9.91
CA GLN A 195 -17.73 -3.91 -10.39
C GLN A 195 -16.99 -4.66 -9.28
N LEU A 196 -16.34 -3.95 -8.36
CA LEU A 196 -15.68 -4.55 -7.18
C LEU A 196 -16.71 -5.17 -6.22
N ILE A 197 -17.76 -4.44 -5.89
CA ILE A 197 -18.83 -4.90 -4.99
C ILE A 197 -19.52 -6.13 -5.57
N MET A 198 -19.95 -6.06 -6.83
CA MET A 198 -20.62 -7.17 -7.51
C MET A 198 -19.73 -8.40 -7.62
N THR A 199 -18.44 -8.23 -7.96
CA THR A 199 -17.49 -9.34 -8.01
C THR A 199 -17.36 -10.00 -6.64
N ALA A 200 -17.14 -9.23 -5.57
CA ALA A 200 -17.01 -9.77 -4.22
C ALA A 200 -18.31 -10.47 -3.75
N MET A 201 -19.47 -9.88 -4.03
CA MET A 201 -20.77 -10.48 -3.71
C MET A 201 -20.98 -11.80 -4.47
N SER A 202 -20.64 -11.82 -5.76
CA SER A 202 -20.73 -13.03 -6.59
C SER A 202 -19.82 -14.14 -6.07
N GLU A 203 -18.62 -13.81 -5.59
CA GLU A 203 -17.71 -14.79 -4.97
C GLU A 203 -18.29 -15.38 -3.67
N LEU A 204 -18.87 -14.56 -2.81
CA LEU A 204 -19.52 -15.00 -1.57
C LEU A 204 -20.75 -15.88 -1.85
N VAL A 205 -21.58 -15.50 -2.81
CA VAL A 205 -22.75 -16.27 -3.23
C VAL A 205 -22.32 -17.59 -3.88
N ALA A 206 -21.30 -17.57 -4.75
CA ALA A 206 -20.77 -18.77 -5.39
C ALA A 206 -20.24 -19.76 -4.36
N LYS A 207 -19.44 -19.29 -3.40
CA LYS A 207 -18.95 -20.08 -2.27
C LYS A 207 -20.11 -20.78 -1.56
N LYS A 208 -21.13 -20.02 -1.13
CA LYS A 208 -22.29 -20.56 -0.41
C LYS A 208 -23.04 -21.60 -1.26
N ARG A 209 -23.21 -21.35 -2.55
CA ARG A 209 -23.87 -22.29 -3.48
C ARG A 209 -23.10 -23.59 -3.64
N ILE A 210 -21.78 -23.52 -3.80
CA ILE A 210 -20.91 -24.69 -3.94
C ILE A 210 -20.99 -25.57 -2.69
N GLU A 211 -20.93 -24.96 -1.51
CA GLU A 211 -21.04 -25.66 -0.22
C GLU A 211 -22.42 -26.31 -0.05
N VAL A 212 -23.51 -25.54 -0.22
CA VAL A 212 -24.88 -26.04 -0.01
C VAL A 212 -25.24 -27.16 -0.98
N LYS A 213 -24.78 -27.07 -2.24
CA LYS A 213 -25.07 -28.06 -3.26
C LYS A 213 -24.01 -29.16 -3.36
N SER A 214 -22.98 -29.14 -2.50
CA SER A 214 -21.84 -30.07 -2.54
C SER A 214 -21.24 -30.26 -3.94
N GLN A 215 -21.15 -29.17 -4.71
CA GLN A 215 -20.68 -29.22 -6.10
C GLN A 215 -19.20 -29.61 -6.13
N ARG A 216 -18.77 -30.46 -7.07
CA ARG A 216 -17.37 -30.91 -7.14
C ARG A 216 -16.81 -30.81 -8.55
N GLY A 217 -15.51 -30.55 -8.62
CA GLY A 217 -14.77 -30.48 -9.87
C GLY A 217 -14.94 -29.14 -10.61
N ASN A 218 -14.12 -28.97 -11.66
CA ASN A 218 -13.96 -27.71 -12.37
C ASN A 218 -15.28 -27.16 -12.95
N GLN A 219 -15.99 -27.99 -13.73
CA GLN A 219 -17.18 -27.53 -14.48
C GLN A 219 -18.31 -27.12 -13.53
N ALA A 220 -18.69 -28.00 -12.61
CA ALA A 220 -19.81 -27.76 -11.71
C ALA A 220 -19.59 -26.56 -10.77
N CYS A 221 -18.34 -26.32 -10.35
CA CYS A 221 -17.98 -25.12 -9.60
C CYS A 221 -18.01 -23.86 -10.47
N ALA A 222 -17.53 -23.94 -11.72
CA ALA A 222 -17.59 -22.82 -12.66
C ALA A 222 -19.05 -22.44 -12.98
N ASP A 223 -19.94 -23.42 -13.15
CA ASP A 223 -21.37 -23.18 -13.34
C ASP A 223 -21.98 -22.53 -12.10
N SER A 224 -21.58 -22.93 -10.89
CA SER A 224 -22.04 -22.28 -9.66
C SER A 224 -21.58 -20.83 -9.56
N CYS A 225 -20.35 -20.53 -10.01
CA CYS A 225 -19.81 -19.19 -10.12
C CYS A 225 -20.56 -18.35 -11.17
N ASP A 226 -20.90 -18.93 -12.33
CA ASP A 226 -21.68 -18.28 -13.38
C ASP A 226 -23.06 -17.88 -12.87
N HIS A 227 -23.81 -18.84 -12.29
CA HIS A 227 -25.13 -18.58 -11.74
C HIS A 227 -25.11 -17.53 -10.63
N ALA A 228 -24.11 -17.57 -9.75
CA ALA A 228 -23.97 -16.58 -8.69
C ALA A 228 -23.80 -15.17 -9.25
N ALA A 229 -22.93 -15.02 -10.26
CA ALA A 229 -22.67 -13.73 -10.88
C ALA A 229 -23.87 -13.23 -11.70
N HIS A 230 -24.57 -14.14 -12.38
CA HIS A 230 -25.81 -13.81 -13.08
C HIS A 230 -26.88 -13.27 -12.12
N SER A 231 -27.11 -13.95 -10.98
CA SER A 231 -28.07 -13.49 -9.98
C SER A 231 -27.71 -12.12 -9.39
N VAL A 232 -26.42 -11.88 -9.12
CA VAL A 232 -25.95 -10.57 -8.63
C VAL A 232 -26.13 -9.47 -9.69
N ALA A 233 -25.79 -9.76 -10.96
CA ALA A 233 -25.98 -8.81 -12.06
C ALA A 233 -27.46 -8.44 -12.23
N GLN A 234 -28.37 -9.42 -12.14
CA GLN A 234 -29.82 -9.19 -12.20
C GLN A 234 -30.30 -8.29 -11.06
N LEU A 235 -29.87 -8.54 -9.82
CA LEU A 235 -30.25 -7.72 -8.66
C LEU A 235 -29.82 -6.26 -8.82
N MET A 236 -28.66 -6.04 -9.44
CA MET A 236 -28.11 -4.69 -9.67
C MET A 236 -28.57 -4.07 -11.00
N ASN A 237 -29.49 -4.73 -11.73
CA ASN A 237 -29.98 -4.33 -13.05
C ASN A 237 -28.85 -4.05 -14.06
N VAL A 238 -27.74 -4.78 -13.95
CA VAL A 238 -26.62 -4.71 -14.89
C VAL A 238 -26.98 -5.55 -16.10
N ARG A 239 -27.24 -4.88 -17.24
CA ARG A 239 -27.35 -5.57 -18.53
C ARG A 239 -25.93 -5.77 -19.08
N PRO A 240 -25.55 -7.00 -19.48
CA PRO A 240 -24.26 -7.27 -20.09
C PRO A 240 -24.07 -6.55 -21.42
#